data_AF-A0A3D5PTU4-F1
#
_entry.id   AF-A0A3D5PTU4-F1
#
_cell.length_a   1.000
_cell.length_b   1.000
_cell.length_c   1.000
_cell.angle_alpha   90.00
_cell.angle_beta   90.00
_cell.angle_gamma   90.00
#
_symmetry.space_group_name_H-M   'P 1'
#
loop_
_entity.id
_entity.type
_entity.pdbx_description
1 polymer ?
#
loop_
_entity_poly.entity_id
_entity_poly.type
_entity_poly.pdbx_seq_one_letter_code
_entity_poly.pdbx_strand_id
1 'polypeptide(L)' 'LNDLVYRTEKAKFKAVTEDVKRRHAKGQPVLIGTISIEKSELLSKYLRREGIKHNVLNAKHLEKEA' A
#
# COMPACT_ATOMS: atom_id res chain seq x y z
N LEU A 1 -7.37 -7.65 -16.48
CA LEU A 1 -6.90 -7.71 -15.08
C LEU A 1 -7.90 -8.58 -14.33
N ASN A 2 -7.43 -9.66 -13.71
CA ASN A 2 -8.29 -10.53 -12.91
C ASN A 2 -8.07 -10.20 -11.44
N ASP A 3 -9.13 -10.28 -10.65
CA ASP A 3 -9.04 -10.06 -9.22
C ASP A 3 -8.25 -11.19 -8.55
N LEU A 4 -7.40 -10.80 -7.60
CA LEU A 4 -6.64 -11.74 -6.79
C LEU A 4 -7.28 -11.84 -5.40
N VAL A 5 -7.89 -12.99 -5.12
CA VAL A 5 -8.54 -13.28 -3.84
C VAL A 5 -7.61 -14.12 -2.97
N TYR A 6 -7.38 -13.67 -1.73
CA TYR A 6 -6.51 -14.34 -0.77
C TYR A 6 -7.31 -14.82 0.44
N ARG A 7 -6.96 -16.01 0.95
CA ARG A 7 -7.63 -16.61 2.10
C ARG A 7 -7.48 -15.80 3.40
N THR A 8 -6.37 -15.09 3.57
CA THR A 8 -6.11 -14.29 4.78
C THR A 8 -5.65 -12.89 4.42
N GLU A 9 -5.96 -11.92 5.29
CA GLU A 9 -5.49 -10.56 5.09
C GLU A 9 -3.97 -10.46 5.11
N LYS A 10 -3.30 -11.23 5.96
CA LYS A 10 -1.83 -11.28 6.01
C LYS A 10 -1.24 -11.71 4.66
N ALA A 11 -1.84 -12.73 4.01
CA ALA A 11 -1.41 -13.16 2.69
C ALA A 11 -1.66 -12.07 1.64
N LYS A 12 -2.84 -11.43 1.67
CA LYS A 12 -3.18 -10.30 0.80
C LYS A 12 -2.16 -9.17 0.92
N PHE A 13 -1.88 -8.70 2.15
CA PHE A 13 -0.94 -7.60 2.37
C PHE A 13 0.48 -7.95 1.94
N LYS A 14 0.97 -9.16 2.25
CA LYS A 14 2.29 -9.60 1.79
C LYS A 14 2.37 -9.61 0.26
N ALA A 15 1.36 -10.15 -0.41
CA ALA A 15 1.33 -10.20 -1.87
C ALA A 15 1.28 -8.80 -2.51
N VAL A 16 0.47 -7.89 -1.95
CA VAL A 16 0.41 -6.49 -2.38
C VAL A 16 1.78 -5.81 -2.20
N THR A 17 2.40 -5.95 -1.02
CA THR A 17 3.71 -5.37 -0.74
C THR A 17 4.79 -5.86 -1.71
N GLU A 18 4.83 -7.16 -2.02
CA GLU A 18 5.75 -7.72 -3.01
C GLU A 18 5.50 -7.15 -4.42
N ASP A 19 4.24 -7.00 -4.83
CA ASP A 19 3.93 -6.40 -6.13
C ASP A 19 4.36 -4.94 -6.21
N VAL A 20 4.09 -4.17 -5.16
CA VAL A 20 4.53 -2.77 -5.05
C VAL A 20 6.05 -2.69 -5.08
N LYS A 21 6.77 -3.57 -4.36
CA LYS A 21 8.23 -3.61 -4.35
C LYS A 21 8.79 -3.80 -5.76
N ARG A 22 8.24 -4.74 -6.53
CA ARG A 22 8.66 -4.99 -7.92
C ARG A 22 8.40 -3.79 -8.84
N ARG A 23 7.25 -3.13 -8.71
CA ARG A 23 6.89 -1.95 -9.52
C ARG A 23 7.72 -0.72 -9.14
N HIS A 24 7.89 -0.49 -7.85
CA HIS A 24 8.73 0.59 -7.32
C HIS A 24 10.19 0.41 -7.73
N ALA A 25 10.73 -0.81 -7.70
CA ALA A 25 12.08 -1.11 -8.20
C ALA A 25 12.25 -0.80 -9.69
N LYS A 26 11.17 -0.82 -10.48
CA LYS A 26 11.15 -0.42 -11.90
C LYS A 26 10.90 1.07 -12.10
N GLY A 27 10.75 1.86 -11.02
CA GLY A 27 10.41 3.28 -11.09
C GLY A 27 8.95 3.56 -11.46
N GLN A 28 8.07 2.55 -11.47
CA GLN A 28 6.67 2.72 -11.81
C GLN A 28 5.92 3.35 -10.62
N PRO A 29 5.18 4.47 -10.81
CA PRO A 29 4.32 5.03 -9.77
C PRO A 29 3.18 4.07 -9.44
N VAL A 30 2.84 3.93 -8.16
CA VAL A 30 1.76 3.03 -7.69
C VAL A 30 0.82 3.78 -6.76
N LEU A 31 -0.47 3.73 -7.05
CA LEU A 31 -1.54 4.19 -6.17
C LEU A 31 -2.22 2.97 -5.54
N ILE A 32 -2.42 2.99 -4.22
CA ILE A 32 -3.07 1.91 -3.48
C ILE A 32 -4.26 2.47 -2.72
N GLY A 33 -5.46 1.97 -3.06
CA GLY A 33 -6.69 2.30 -2.34
C GLY A 33 -6.94 1.34 -1.17
N THR A 34 -7.32 1.90 -0.03
CA THR A 34 -7.78 1.16 1.15
C THR A 34 -9.17 1.65 1.54
N ILE A 35 -9.92 0.80 2.25
CA ILE A 35 -11.26 1.16 2.73
C ILE A 35 -11.24 1.89 4.08
N SER A 36 -10.12 1.87 4.80
CA SER A 36 -10.02 2.49 6.12
C SER A 36 -8.59 2.94 6.44
N ILE A 37 -8.48 3.96 7.29
CA ILE A 37 -7.21 4.51 7.77
C ILE A 37 -6.37 3.43 8.46
N GLU A 38 -7.00 2.57 9.26
CA GLU A 38 -6.30 1.47 9.95
C GLU A 38 -5.61 0.53 8.96
N LYS A 39 -6.27 0.18 7.85
CA LYS A 39 -5.68 -0.67 6.80
C LYS A 39 -4.55 0.06 6.07
N SER A 40 -4.66 1.37 5.88
CA SER A 40 -3.56 2.20 5.35
C SER A 40 -2.33 2.16 6.25
N GLU A 41 -2.51 2.37 7.55
CA GLU A 41 -1.42 2.32 8.53
C GLU A 41 -0.79 0.93 8.63
N LEU A 42 -1.61 -0.12 8.56
CA LEU A 42 -1.13 -1.50 8.53
C LEU A 42 -0.27 -1.75 7.29
N LEU A 43 -0.76 -1.40 6.10
CA LEU A 43 -0.01 -1.56 4.85
C LEU A 43 1.26 -0.71 4.85
N SER A 44 1.20 0.52 5.37
CA SER A 44 2.36 1.40 5.54
C SER A 44 3.48 0.74 6.33
N LYS A 45 3.14 0.02 7.42
CA LYS A 45 4.12 -0.78 8.18
C LYS A 45 4.76 -1.88 7.34
N TYR A 46 4.00 -2.59 6.50
CA TYR A 46 4.56 -3.61 5.60
C TYR A 46 5.51 -2.98 4.56
N LEU A 47 5.09 -1.90 3.91
CA LEU A 47 5.91 -1.19 2.91
C LEU A 47 7.19 -0.63 3.53
N ARG A 48 7.11 -0.05 4.74
CA ARG A 48 8.26 0.50 5.47
C ARG A 48 9.27 -0.60 5.85
N ARG A 49 8.79 -1.78 6.28
CA ARG A 49 9.66 -2.93 6.57
C ARG A 49 10.45 -3.40 5.36
N GLU A 50 9.87 -3.29 4.17
CA GLU A 50 10.54 -3.60 2.90
C GLU A 50 11.38 -2.44 2.34
N GLY A 51 11.50 -1.33 3.07
CA GLY A 51 12.30 -0.16 2.67
C GLY A 51 11.68 0.67 1.54
N ILE A 52 10.39 0.50 1.26
CA ILE A 52 9.70 1.21 0.18
C ILE A 52 9.24 2.58 0.68
N LYS A 53 9.75 3.64 0.05
CA LYS A 53 9.31 5.03 0.32
C LYS A 53 7.89 5.23 -0.22
N HIS A 54 7.00 5.73 0.62
CA HIS A 54 5.60 5.96 0.27
C HIS A 54 5.00 7.04 1.18
N ASN A 55 3.89 7.62 0.72
CA ASN A 55 3.08 8.56 1.49
C ASN A 55 1.70 7.97 1.74
N VAL A 56 1.10 8.29 2.89
CA VAL A 56 -0.28 7.89 3.22
C VAL A 56 -1.16 9.13 3.12
N LEU A 57 -2.17 9.06 2.25
CA LEU A 57 -3.16 10.11 2.08
C LEU A 57 -4.37 9.80 2.97
N ASN A 58 -4.62 10.66 3.96
CA ASN A 58 -5.71 10.64 4.91
C ASN A 58 -6.61 11.87 4.71
N ALA A 59 -7.83 11.65 4.18
CA ALA A 59 -8.83 12.69 3.89
C ALA A 59 -9.26 13.60 5.06
N LYS A 60 -8.75 13.41 6.27
CA LYS A 60 -8.97 14.31 7.41
C LYS A 60 -8.00 15.50 7.47
N HIS A 61 -6.85 15.45 6.80
CA HIS A 61 -5.83 16.51 6.82
C HIS A 61 -5.65 17.12 5.42
N LEU A 62 -6.69 17.79 4.92
CA LEU A 62 -6.69 18.46 3.60
C LEU A 62 -5.56 19.49 3.42
N GLU A 63 -5.02 20.07 4.50
CA GLU A 63 -3.97 21.11 4.42
C GLU A 63 -2.54 20.58 4.21
N LYS A 64 -2.29 19.27 4.35
CA LYS A 64 -0.95 18.68 4.16
C LYS A 64 -0.80 17.85 2.88
N GLU A 65 -1.85 17.76 2.08
CA GLU A 65 -1.92 16.86 0.91
C GLU A 65 -1.92 17.61 -0.44
N ALA A 66 -1.83 18.95 -0.42
CA ALA A 66 -1.75 19.82 -1.60
C ALA A 66 -0.33 20.35 -1.84
#